data_AF-A0A0C3GS92-F1
#
_entry.id   AF-A0A0C3GS92-F1
#
_cell.length_a   1.000
_cell.length_b   1.000
_cell.length_c   1.000
_cell.angle_alpha   90.00
_cell.angle_beta   90.00
_cell.angle_gamma   90.00
#
_symmetry.space_group_name_H-M   'P 1'
#
loop_
_entity.id
_entity.type
_entity.pdbx_description
1 polymer ?
#
loop_
_entity_poly.entity_id
_entity_poly.type
_entity_poly.pdbx_seq_one_letter_code
_entity_poly.pdbx_strand_id
1 'polypeptide(L)'
;MCFYNQIRLACGDYKWGHLRQQCSKEYRPGETCGMRLVMEAIEISDNKCKTCQKIDTKKQSIRKKKERIKRWNRESGWRALIEKAEEDIYRLELEILNLEGER
;
A
#
# COMPACT_ATOMS: atom_id res chain seq x y z
N MET A 1 4.30 30.69 -1.64
CA MET A 1 4.35 29.27 -2.05
C MET A 1 5.48 28.60 -1.30
N CYS A 2 5.17 27.54 -0.56
CA CYS A 2 6.12 26.79 0.25
C CYS A 2 6.57 25.55 -0.52
N PHE A 3 7.87 25.26 -0.47
CA PHE A 3 8.50 24.20 -1.23
C PHE A 3 8.80 23.00 -0.34
N TYR A 4 8.43 21.82 -0.80
CA TYR A 4 8.61 20.55 -0.10
C TYR A 4 9.36 19.56 -0.97
N ASN A 5 9.99 18.59 -0.32
CA ASN A 5 10.47 17.41 -1.01
C ASN A 5 9.30 16.49 -1.35
N GLN A 6 9.35 15.87 -2.52
CA GLN A 6 8.48 14.77 -2.90
C GLN A 6 9.26 13.47 -2.71
N ILE A 7 8.77 12.55 -1.89
CA ILE A 7 9.38 11.24 -1.71
C ILE A 7 8.61 10.26 -2.58
N ARG A 8 9.23 9.78 -3.67
CA ARG A 8 8.66 8.78 -4.58
C ARG A 8 8.98 7.38 -4.07
N LEU A 9 7.97 6.53 -4.08
CA LEU A 9 8.01 5.13 -3.66
C LEU A 9 8.16 4.24 -4.90
N ALA A 10 8.64 3.02 -4.71
CA ALA A 10 8.88 2.08 -5.81
C ALA A 10 7.63 1.74 -6.65
N CYS A 11 6.43 1.89 -6.10
CA CYS A 11 5.17 1.67 -6.80
C CYS A 11 4.70 2.87 -7.65
N GLY A 12 5.43 3.99 -7.64
CA GLY A 12 5.06 5.24 -8.32
C GLY A 12 4.30 6.22 -7.44
N ASP A 13 3.78 5.79 -6.29
CA ASP A 13 3.18 6.67 -5.30
C ASP A 13 4.19 7.66 -4.71
N TYR A 14 3.71 8.76 -4.14
CA TYR A 14 4.56 9.69 -3.42
C TYR A 14 3.97 10.14 -2.08
N LYS A 15 4.86 10.59 -1.19
CA LYS A 15 4.50 11.28 0.04
C LYS A 15 5.22 12.62 0.11
N TRP A 16 4.60 13.60 0.77
CA TRP A 16 5.27 14.85 1.09
C TRP A 16 6.37 14.60 2.11
N GLY A 17 7.57 15.05 1.79
CA GLY A 17 8.74 15.07 2.68
C GLY A 17 8.82 16.38 3.46
N HIS A 18 10.03 16.69 3.91
CA HIS A 18 10.29 17.90 4.70
C HIS A 18 10.07 19.19 3.90
N LEU A 19 9.72 20.26 4.62
CA LEU A 19 9.71 21.62 4.08
C LEU A 19 11.15 22.05 3.78
N ARG A 20 11.42 22.38 2.52
CA ARG A 20 12.72 22.86 2.02
C ARG A 20 12.85 24.37 2.18
N GLN A 21 11.79 25.09 1.80
CA GLN A 21 11.81 26.55 1.76
C GLN A 21 10.43 27.12 2.06
N GLN A 22 10.36 27.96 3.09
CA GLN A 22 9.19 28.77 3.40
C GLN A 22 9.14 29.99 2.48
N CYS A 23 7.93 30.41 2.09
CA CYS A 23 7.73 31.59 1.27
C CYS A 23 8.07 32.88 2.04
N SER A 24 8.77 33.81 1.38
CA SER A 24 9.08 35.14 1.93
C SER A 24 7.86 36.03 2.19
N LYS A 25 6.69 35.72 1.61
CA LYS A 25 5.44 36.46 1.84
C LYS A 25 4.70 36.03 3.11
N GLU A 26 5.04 34.88 3.69
CA GLU A 26 4.37 34.34 4.88
C GLU A 26 5.21 34.70 6.13
N TYR A 27 4.85 35.81 6.77
CA TYR A 27 5.60 36.40 7.91
C TYR A 27 5.40 35.63 9.24
N ARG A 28 4.37 34.79 9.34
CA ARG A 28 4.01 34.14 10.61
C ARG A 28 4.80 32.84 10.83
N PRO A 29 5.51 32.69 11.96
CA PRO A 29 6.12 31.43 12.32
C PRO A 29 5.03 30.40 12.64
N GLY A 30 4.97 29.31 11.88
CA GLY A 30 4.09 28.16 12.12
C GLY A 30 2.91 27.98 11.15
N GLU A 31 2.56 28.99 10.35
CA GLU A 31 1.56 28.85 9.29
C GLU A 31 2.27 28.53 7.95
N THR A 32 1.87 27.42 7.32
CA THR A 32 2.35 27.10 5.96
C THR A 32 1.34 27.66 4.97
N CYS A 33 1.82 28.35 3.93
CA CYS A 33 0.91 28.81 2.89
C CYS A 33 0.17 27.58 2.32
N GLY A 34 -1.15 27.66 2.15
CA GLY A 34 -1.99 26.51 1.79
C GLY A 34 -1.59 25.78 0.49
N MET A 35 -0.70 26.37 -0.30
CA MET A 35 -0.18 25.82 -1.55
C MET A 35 1.23 25.23 -1.39
N ARG A 36 1.37 23.93 -1.65
CA ARG A 36 2.63 23.17 -1.59
C ARG A 36 3.17 22.94 -2.99
N LEU A 37 4.45 23.26 -3.20
CA LEU A 37 5.17 23.00 -4.44
C LEU A 37 6.27 21.97 -4.22
N VAL A 38 6.55 21.17 -5.25
CA VAL A 38 7.68 20.23 -5.24
C VAL A 38 8.95 20.98 -5.65
N MET A 39 10.01 20.88 -4.85
CA MET A 39 11.34 21.40 -5.19
C MET A 39 12.30 20.29 -5.62
N GLU A 40 12.24 19.14 -4.96
CA GLU A 40 13.11 18.00 -5.24
C GLU A 40 12.31 16.71 -5.09
N ALA A 41 12.50 15.77 -6.01
CA ALA A 41 11.94 14.43 -5.94
C ALA A 41 13.04 13.45 -5.49
N ILE A 42 12.85 12.83 -4.32
CA ILE A 42 13.74 11.82 -3.77
C ILE A 42 13.13 10.46 -4.04
N GLU A 43 13.83 9.61 -4.77
CA GLU A 43 13.40 8.24 -5.05
C GLU A 43 13.88 7.30 -3.93
N ILE A 44 12.95 6.64 -3.25
CA ILE A 44 13.26 5.62 -2.26
C ILE A 44 12.82 4.27 -2.82
N SER A 45 13.77 3.53 -3.36
CA SER A 45 13.56 2.24 -4.03
C SER A 45 13.06 1.13 -3.10
N ASP A 46 13.38 1.18 -1.80
CA ASP A 46 13.09 0.06 -0.89
C ASP A 46 11.75 0.17 -0.16
N ASN A 47 11.09 1.34 -0.20
CA ASN A 47 9.86 1.54 0.57
C ASN A 47 8.61 1.30 -0.28
N LYS A 48 7.88 0.23 0.06
CA LYS A 48 6.52 -0.02 -0.42
C LYS A 48 5.54 0.95 0.25
N CYS A 49 4.58 1.47 -0.53
CA CYS A 49 3.48 2.25 0.04
C CYS A 49 2.58 1.38 0.94
N LYS A 50 1.75 2.02 1.77
CA LYS A 50 0.83 1.31 2.69
C LYS A 50 -0.12 0.36 1.94
N THR A 51 -0.58 0.76 0.75
CA THR A 51 -1.46 -0.07 -0.10
C THR A 51 -0.71 -1.32 -0.58
N CYS A 52 0.52 -1.17 -1.10
CA CYS A 52 1.36 -2.29 -1.49
C CYS A 52 1.64 -3.26 -0.32
N GLN A 53 1.91 -2.73 0.88
CA GLN A 53 2.11 -3.55 2.08
C GLN A 53 0.85 -4.35 2.47
N LYS A 54 -0.35 -3.74 2.33
CA LYS A 54 -1.63 -4.44 2.55
C LYS A 54 -1.83 -5.55 1.52
N ILE A 55 -1.56 -5.27 0.23
CA ILE A 55 -1.66 -6.26 -0.85
C ILE A 55 -0.73 -7.45 -0.59
N ASP A 56 0.54 -7.20 -0.23
CA ASP A 56 1.50 -8.27 0.06
C ASP A 56 1.04 -9.16 1.22
N THR A 57 0.52 -8.55 2.28
CA THR A 57 -0.01 -9.29 3.43
C THR A 57 -1.17 -10.21 3.02
N LYS A 58 -2.08 -9.73 2.15
CA LYS A 58 -3.19 -10.53 1.61
C LYS A 58 -2.69 -11.64 0.69
N LYS A 59 -1.73 -11.36 -0.21
CA LYS A 59 -1.08 -12.36 -1.08
C LYS A 59 -0.40 -13.45 -0.26
N GLN A 60 0.27 -13.10 0.84
CA GLN A 60 0.87 -14.08 1.75
C GLN A 60 -0.19 -14.94 2.47
N SER A 61 -1.31 -14.34 2.89
CA SER A 61 -2.45 -15.06 3.48
C SER A 61 -3.07 -16.06 2.49
N ILE A 62 -3.28 -15.64 1.23
CA ILE A 62 -3.75 -16.53 0.15
C ILE A 62 -2.79 -17.70 -0.04
N ARG A 63 -1.48 -17.44 -0.12
CA ARG A 63 -0.47 -18.51 -0.27
C ARG A 63 -0.57 -19.55 0.85
N LYS A 64 -0.68 -19.10 2.10
CA LYS A 64 -0.84 -20.00 3.26
C LYS A 64 -2.14 -20.83 3.19
N LYS A 65 -3.24 -20.24 2.72
CA LYS A 65 -4.52 -20.95 2.54
C LYS A 65 -4.44 -21.97 1.40
N LYS A 66 -3.85 -21.61 0.25
CA LYS A 66 -3.64 -22.53 -0.88
C LYS A 66 -2.80 -23.74 -0.49
N GLU A 67 -1.73 -23.54 0.28
CA GLU A 67 -0.93 -24.65 0.83
C GLU A 67 -1.72 -25.54 1.80
N ARG A 68 -2.61 -24.95 2.61
CA ARG A 68 -3.49 -25.70 3.52
C ARG A 68 -4.50 -26.56 2.74
N ILE A 69 -5.15 -25.99 1.73
CA ILE A 69 -6.07 -26.71 0.82
C ILE A 69 -5.34 -27.86 0.12
N LYS A 70 -4.12 -27.61 -0.39
CA LYS A 70 -3.31 -28.64 -1.05
C LYS A 70 -3.01 -29.83 -0.14
N ARG A 71 -2.82 -29.59 1.16
CA ARG A 71 -2.65 -30.64 2.17
C ARG A 71 -3.95 -31.40 2.41
N TRP A 72 -5.04 -30.68 2.69
CA TRP A 72 -6.35 -31.27 2.95
C TRP A 72 -6.92 -32.06 1.78
N ASN A 73 -6.62 -31.68 0.54
CA ASN A 73 -7.03 -32.44 -0.64
C ASN A 73 -6.41 -33.84 -0.71
N ARG A 74 -5.32 -34.11 0.02
CA ARG A 74 -4.70 -35.44 0.12
C ARG A 74 -5.35 -36.30 1.20
N GLU A 75 -6.18 -35.72 2.04
CA GLU A 75 -6.82 -36.35 3.20
C GLU A 75 -8.34 -36.42 2.97
N SER A 76 -8.99 -37.53 3.32
CA SER A 76 -10.45 -37.65 3.21
C SER A 76 -11.16 -36.94 4.38
N GLY A 77 -12.24 -36.20 4.10
CA GLY A 77 -13.13 -35.65 5.15
C GLY A 77 -13.11 -34.13 5.33
N TRP A 78 -12.25 -33.41 4.60
CA TRP A 78 -12.08 -31.96 4.77
C TRP A 78 -12.89 -31.08 3.80
N ARG A 79 -13.85 -31.64 3.04
CA ARG A 79 -14.53 -30.94 1.92
C ARG A 79 -15.11 -29.58 2.33
N ALA A 80 -15.89 -29.52 3.41
CA ALA A 80 -16.50 -28.28 3.88
C ALA A 80 -15.46 -27.21 4.32
N LEU A 81 -14.32 -27.64 4.85
CA LEU A 81 -13.24 -26.74 5.25
C LEU A 81 -12.42 -26.26 4.05
N ILE A 82 -12.30 -27.07 3.00
CA ILE A 82 -11.72 -26.69 1.72
C ILE A 82 -12.59 -25.63 1.06
N GLU A 83 -13.90 -25.86 0.93
CA GLU A 83 -14.86 -24.92 0.34
C GLU A 83 -14.82 -23.56 1.04
N LYS A 84 -14.87 -23.55 2.38
CA LYS A 84 -14.73 -22.31 3.16
C LYS A 84 -13.39 -21.60 2.92
N ALA A 85 -12.30 -22.35 2.80
CA ALA A 85 -10.98 -21.78 2.54
C ALA A 85 -10.87 -21.21 1.12
N GLU A 86 -11.57 -21.78 0.15
CA GLU A 86 -11.68 -21.28 -1.22
C GLU A 86 -12.49 -19.98 -1.29
N GLU A 87 -13.63 -19.91 -0.58
CA GLU A 87 -14.40 -18.67 -0.44
C GLU A 87 -13.57 -17.54 0.21
N ASP A 88 -12.80 -17.87 1.26
CA ASP A 88 -11.88 -16.92 1.89
C ASP A 88 -10.80 -16.42 0.93
N ILE A 89 -10.28 -17.29 0.06
CA ILE A 89 -9.31 -16.91 -0.97
C ILE A 89 -9.97 -15.96 -1.96
N TYR A 90 -11.16 -16.29 -2.46
CA TYR A 90 -11.89 -15.46 -3.40
C TYR A 90 -12.15 -14.05 -2.84
N ARG A 91 -12.58 -13.95 -1.58
CA ARG A 91 -12.76 -12.64 -0.91
C ARG A 91 -11.46 -11.85 -0.82
N LEU A 92 -10.35 -12.49 -0.45
CA LEU A 92 -9.05 -11.83 -0.38
C LEU A 92 -8.55 -11.38 -1.76
N GLU A 93 -8.83 -12.15 -2.82
CA GLU A 93 -8.49 -11.79 -4.20
C GLU A 93 -9.31 -10.57 -4.67
N LEU A 94 -10.60 -10.51 -4.34
CA LEU A 94 -11.45 -9.33 -4.62
C LEU A 94 -10.97 -8.08 -3.88
N GLU A 95 -10.60 -8.21 -2.60
CA GLU A 95 -10.04 -7.09 -1.83
C GLU A 95 -8.71 -6.60 -2.41
N ILE A 96 -7.86 -7.49 -2.93
CA ILE A 96 -6.63 -7.08 -3.63
C ILE A 96 -6.99 -6.29 -4.89
N LEU A 97 -7.95 -6.77 -5.68
CA LEU A 97 -8.37 -6.09 -6.91
C LEU A 97 -8.90 -4.67 -6.63
N ASN A 98 -9.70 -4.50 -5.57
CA ASN A 98 -10.15 -3.18 -5.15
C ASN A 98 -8.98 -2.27 -4.73
N LEU A 99 -8.03 -2.79 -3.95
CA LEU A 99 -6.83 -2.02 -3.56
C LEU A 99 -5.92 -1.67 -4.74
N GLU A 100 -5.90 -2.50 -5.79
CA GLU A 100 -5.17 -2.22 -7.02
C GLU A 100 -5.90 -1.19 -7.91
N GLY A 101 -7.24 -1.12 -7.86
CA GLY A 101 -8.04 -0.12 -8.58
C GLY A 101 -8.09 1.26 -7.91
N GLU A 102 -7.88 1.35 -6.60
CA GLU A 102 -7.75 2.62 -5.86
C GLU A 102 -6.37 3.31 -6.03
N ARG A 103 -5.45 2.66 -6.75
CA ARG A 103 -4.06 3.08 -6.94
C ARG A 103 -3.89 3.95 -8.17
#